data_AF-A0A1V4DFC1-F1
#
_entry.id   AF-A0A1V4DFC1-F1
#
_cell.length_a   1.000
_cell.length_b   1.000
_cell.length_c   1.000
_cell.angle_alpha   90.00
_cell.angle_beta   90.00
_cell.angle_gamma   90.00
#
_symmetry.space_group_name_H-M   'P 1'
#
loop_
_entity.id
_entity.type
_entity.pdbx_description
1 polymer ?
#
loop_
_entity_poly.entity_id
_entity_poly.type
_entity_poly.pdbx_seq_one_letter_code
_entity_poly.pdbx_strand_id
1 'polypeptide(L)'
;MGQPHRRIKKYWKLLQKSYDKLDYIQQHWRPSFKAYLSEKELLERLLTYDSKLTEAYSTYQQILRAIQTKDYSLFLELINQPTGFKEFISVFKTFKKYREEIKNTFETSYSNGPLECMNNHIKVIKRNAYGMRSFYNFKLRLSICLKESAFTSPKKI
;
A
#
# COMPACT_ATOMS: atom_id res chain seq x y z
N MET A 1 -4.11 -6.82 30.64
CA MET A 1 -3.83 -6.17 29.33
C MET A 1 -5.08 -5.41 28.88
N GLY A 2 -5.01 -4.07 28.90
CA GLY A 2 -6.18 -3.18 28.91
C GLY A 2 -7.10 -3.26 27.68
N GLN A 3 -8.37 -2.94 27.90
CA GLN A 3 -9.43 -2.80 26.89
C GLN A 3 -9.00 -2.01 25.61
N PRO A 4 -8.17 -0.94 25.67
CA PRO A 4 -7.78 -0.16 24.50
C PRO A 4 -7.01 -0.96 23.44
N HIS A 5 -5.99 -1.72 23.86
CA HIS A 5 -5.16 -2.51 22.95
C HIS A 5 -5.98 -3.56 22.18
N ARG A 6 -6.92 -4.24 22.84
CA ARG A 6 -7.82 -5.21 22.20
C ARG A 6 -8.72 -4.56 21.16
N ARG A 7 -9.20 -3.35 21.43
CA ARG A 7 -10.06 -2.58 20.49
C ARG A 7 -9.26 -2.11 19.28
N ILE A 8 -8.09 -1.52 19.48
CA ILE A 8 -7.19 -1.11 18.39
C ILE A 8 -6.83 -2.32 17.52
N LYS A 9 -6.41 -3.43 18.13
CA LYS A 9 -6.08 -4.67 17.42
C LYS A 9 -7.28 -5.25 16.66
N LYS A 10 -8.51 -5.10 17.15
CA LYS A 10 -9.71 -5.58 16.46
C LYS A 10 -10.05 -4.72 15.24
N TYR A 11 -9.88 -3.41 15.34
CA TYR A 11 -10.30 -2.44 14.32
C TYR A 11 -9.14 -1.83 13.53
N TRP A 12 -7.95 -2.44 13.55
CA TRP A 12 -6.74 -1.91 12.91
C TRP A 12 -6.89 -1.60 11.42
N LYS A 13 -7.72 -2.35 10.69
CA LYS A 13 -8.00 -2.09 9.26
C LYS A 13 -8.66 -0.73 9.02
N LEU A 14 -9.40 -0.23 10.00
CA LEU A 14 -10.05 1.08 9.95
C LEU A 14 -9.01 2.21 9.96
N LEU A 15 -7.92 2.03 10.73
CA LEU A 15 -6.81 2.99 10.79
C LEU A 15 -6.02 3.08 9.48
N GLN A 16 -6.14 2.08 8.60
CA GLN A 16 -5.49 2.07 7.28
C GLN A 16 -6.42 2.50 6.14
N LYS A 17 -7.73 2.58 6.39
CA LYS A 17 -8.69 3.00 5.37
C LYS A 17 -8.51 4.50 5.11
N SER A 18 -8.65 4.91 3.84
CA SER A 18 -8.65 6.33 3.49
C SER A 18 -9.80 7.02 4.21
N TYR A 19 -9.52 8.16 4.84
CA TYR A 19 -10.51 8.92 5.59
C TYR A 19 -11.74 9.28 4.73
N ASP A 20 -11.52 9.65 3.47
CA ASP A 20 -12.59 10.02 2.53
C ASP A 20 -13.51 8.85 2.15
N LYS A 21 -13.10 7.60 2.43
CA LYS A 21 -13.87 6.39 2.14
C LYS A 21 -14.59 5.83 3.37
N LEU A 22 -14.49 6.48 4.53
CA LEU A 22 -15.15 6.03 5.76
C LEU A 22 -16.66 6.23 5.66
N ASP A 23 -17.40 5.24 6.14
CA ASP A 23 -18.86 5.37 6.25
C ASP A 23 -19.24 6.24 7.46
N TYR A 24 -19.95 7.32 7.16
CA TYR A 24 -20.46 8.27 8.15
C TYR A 24 -21.97 8.11 8.43
N ILE A 25 -22.68 7.32 7.61
CA ILE A 25 -24.14 7.18 7.67
C ILE A 25 -24.52 5.88 8.37
N GLN A 26 -23.95 4.74 7.93
CA GLN A 26 -24.39 3.45 8.45
C GLN A 26 -23.77 3.18 9.81
N GLN A 27 -24.64 2.99 10.79
CA GLN A 27 -24.24 2.59 12.13
C GLN A 27 -24.47 1.09 12.33
N HIS A 28 -23.51 0.45 12.99
CA HIS A 28 -23.63 -0.95 13.32
C HIS A 28 -23.34 -1.16 14.80
N TRP A 29 -24.01 -2.15 15.40
CA TRP A 29 -23.73 -2.55 16.76
C TRP A 29 -22.26 -2.99 16.91
N ARG A 30 -21.52 -2.35 17.81
CA ARG A 30 -20.12 -2.69 18.14
C ARG A 30 -20.06 -3.22 19.57
N PRO A 31 -20.03 -4.55 19.79
CA PRO A 31 -20.02 -5.14 21.13
C PRO A 31 -18.88 -4.63 22.02
N SER A 32 -17.71 -4.36 21.41
CA SER A 32 -16.54 -3.86 22.12
C SER A 32 -16.79 -2.50 22.78
N PHE A 33 -17.70 -1.69 22.23
CA PHE A 33 -18.08 -0.35 22.69
C PHE A 33 -19.49 -0.28 23.28
N LYS A 34 -20.27 -1.38 23.17
CA LYS A 34 -21.68 -1.47 23.59
C LYS A 34 -22.55 -0.33 23.02
N ALA A 35 -22.31 0.04 21.77
CA ALA A 35 -23.00 1.14 21.09
C ALA A 35 -23.13 0.85 19.58
N TYR A 36 -24.12 1.47 18.95
CA TYR A 36 -24.18 1.62 17.49
C TYR A 36 -23.23 2.75 17.08
N LEU A 37 -22.26 2.44 16.22
CA LEU A 37 -21.25 3.39 15.79
C LEU A 37 -21.03 3.30 14.29
N SER A 38 -20.89 4.46 13.65
CA SER A 38 -20.37 4.56 12.28
C SER A 38 -18.88 4.25 12.24
N GLU A 39 -18.32 4.09 11.04
CA GLU A 39 -16.88 3.90 10.88
C GLU A 39 -16.09 5.13 11.35
N LYS A 40 -16.60 6.33 11.09
CA LYS A 40 -15.98 7.58 11.54
C LYS A 40 -15.94 7.70 13.06
N GLU A 41 -17.09 7.53 13.72
CA GLU A 41 -17.17 7.62 15.19
C GLU A 41 -16.30 6.56 15.87
N LEU A 42 -16.27 5.36 15.29
CA LEU A 42 -15.42 4.29 15.75
C LEU A 42 -13.94 4.67 15.65
N LEU A 43 -13.50 5.21 14.50
CA LEU A 43 -12.14 5.68 14.30
C LEU A 43 -11.76 6.78 15.30
N GLU A 44 -12.58 7.82 15.44
CA GLU A 44 -12.34 8.93 16.37
C GLU A 44 -12.13 8.41 17.79
N ARG A 45 -12.98 7.47 18.25
CA ARG A 45 -12.83 6.82 19.57
C ARG A 45 -11.59 5.93 19.70
N LEU A 46 -11.02 5.43 18.61
CA LEU A 46 -9.75 4.69 18.64
C LEU A 46 -8.57 5.66 18.77
N LEU A 47 -8.63 6.80 18.10
CA LEU A 47 -7.58 7.82 18.12
C LEU A 47 -7.47 8.50 19.49
N THR A 48 -8.59 8.69 20.20
CA THR A 48 -8.56 9.25 21.57
C THR A 48 -7.77 8.42 22.58
N TYR A 49 -7.46 7.15 22.31
CA TYR A 49 -6.67 6.33 23.23
C TYR A 49 -5.20 6.74 23.32
N ASP A 50 -4.62 7.33 22.27
CA ASP A 50 -3.22 7.73 22.26
C ASP A 50 -2.97 8.90 21.31
N SER A 51 -2.44 9.99 21.88
CA SER A 51 -1.97 11.17 21.12
C SER A 51 -0.95 10.83 20.04
N LYS A 52 -0.02 9.90 20.31
CA LYS A 52 1.01 9.49 19.35
C LYS A 52 0.39 8.75 18.16
N LEU A 53 -0.58 7.88 18.43
CA LEU A 53 -1.33 7.19 17.38
C LEU A 53 -2.09 8.20 16.50
N THR A 54 -2.68 9.23 17.11
CA THR A 54 -3.42 10.27 16.39
C THR A 54 -2.52 11.06 15.46
N GLU A 55 -1.36 11.49 15.94
CA GLU A 55 -0.39 12.23 15.13
C GLU A 55 0.15 11.36 13.99
N ALA A 56 0.54 10.11 14.28
CA ALA A 56 1.02 9.18 13.26
C ALA A 56 -0.06 8.86 12.20
N TYR A 57 -1.32 8.71 12.62
CA TYR A 57 -2.45 8.52 11.72
C TYR A 57 -2.65 9.75 10.83
N SER A 58 -2.57 10.96 11.38
CA SER A 58 -2.67 12.20 10.61
C SER A 58 -1.59 12.30 9.53
N THR A 59 -0.33 12.04 9.87
CA THR A 59 0.77 12.03 8.88
C THR A 59 0.51 11.00 7.78
N TYR A 60 0.11 9.78 8.15
CA TYR A 60 -0.22 8.73 7.19
C TYR A 60 -1.35 9.14 6.25
N GLN A 61 -2.45 9.70 6.75
CA GLN A 61 -3.59 10.11 5.94
C GLN A 61 -3.26 11.29 5.01
N GLN A 62 -2.43 12.24 5.46
CA GLN A 62 -1.98 13.34 4.60
C GLN A 62 -1.16 12.83 3.41
N ILE A 63 -0.24 11.89 3.64
CA ILE A 63 0.54 11.26 2.57
C ILE A 63 -0.37 10.46 1.63
N LEU A 64 -1.28 9.67 2.20
CA LEU A 64 -2.22 8.87 1.44
C LEU A 64 -3.11 9.76 0.55
N ARG A 65 -3.57 10.89 1.08
CA ARG A 65 -4.36 11.89 0.35
C ARG A 65 -3.56 12.50 -0.79
N ALA A 66 -2.32 12.93 -0.53
CA ALA A 66 -1.44 13.49 -1.58
C ALA A 66 -1.26 12.51 -2.75
N ILE A 67 -1.09 11.21 -2.46
CA ILE A 67 -1.01 10.16 -3.48
C ILE A 67 -2.33 10.02 -4.24
N GLN A 68 -3.47 10.00 -3.55
CA GLN A 68 -4.79 9.84 -4.17
C GLN A 68 -5.20 11.04 -5.03
N THR A 69 -4.84 12.26 -4.64
CA THR A 69 -5.10 13.48 -5.39
C THR A 69 -4.03 13.78 -6.44
N LYS A 70 -3.01 12.92 -6.58
CA LYS A 70 -1.85 13.12 -7.46
C LYS A 70 -1.12 14.45 -7.21
N ASP A 71 -1.10 14.91 -5.96
CA ASP A 71 -0.39 16.13 -5.56
C ASP A 71 1.04 15.79 -5.12
N TYR A 72 1.97 15.82 -6.08
CA TYR A 72 3.38 15.51 -5.82
C TYR A 72 4.08 16.58 -4.98
N SER A 73 3.68 17.85 -5.11
CA SER A 73 4.26 18.96 -4.35
C SER A 73 3.97 18.79 -2.86
N LEU A 74 2.70 18.51 -2.51
CA LEU A 74 2.29 18.20 -1.14
C LEU A 74 3.00 16.95 -0.61
N PHE A 75 3.12 15.90 -1.42
CA PHE A 75 3.85 14.69 -1.03
C PHE A 75 5.31 14.99 -0.67
N LEU A 76 6.01 15.77 -1.50
CA LEU A 76 7.41 16.15 -1.24
C LEU A 76 7.57 16.99 0.03
N GLU A 77 6.64 17.92 0.29
CA GLU A 77 6.65 18.70 1.52
C GLU A 77 6.53 17.78 2.75
N LEU A 78 5.56 16.87 2.75
CA LEU A 78 5.28 15.96 3.85
C LEU A 78 6.45 15.01 4.17
N ILE A 79 7.14 14.47 3.16
CA ILE A 79 8.29 13.58 3.41
C ILE A 79 9.54 14.33 3.88
N ASN A 80 9.63 15.64 3.62
CA ASN A 80 10.76 16.47 4.00
C ASN A 80 10.64 17.05 5.41
N GLN A 81 9.41 17.15 5.93
CA GLN A 81 9.19 17.53 7.32
C GLN A 81 9.83 16.52 8.29
N PRO A 82 10.41 17.00 9.40
CA PRO A 82 10.97 16.13 10.43
C PRO A 82 9.84 15.35 11.13
N THR A 83 10.01 14.03 11.26
CA THR A 83 9.03 13.18 11.96
C THR A 83 9.50 12.85 13.37
N GLY A 84 8.61 12.95 14.36
CA GLY A 84 8.85 12.41 15.72
C GLY A 84 8.86 10.88 15.80
N PHE A 85 8.41 10.19 14.74
CA PHE A 85 8.23 8.74 14.70
C PHE A 85 9.41 8.04 14.01
N LYS A 86 10.05 7.11 14.72
CA LYS A 86 11.20 6.35 14.20
C LYS A 86 10.79 5.43 13.04
N GLU A 87 9.56 4.95 13.08
CA GLU A 87 8.94 4.05 12.12
C GLU A 87 8.84 4.69 10.73
N PHE A 88 8.61 6.01 10.66
CA PHE A 88 8.51 6.73 9.39
C PHE A 88 9.87 7.07 8.79
N ILE A 89 10.95 7.15 9.57
CA ILE A 89 12.28 7.54 9.09
C ILE A 89 12.73 6.63 7.94
N SER A 90 12.62 5.31 8.09
CA SER A 90 13.05 4.37 7.04
C SER A 90 12.20 4.46 5.78
N VAL A 91 10.89 4.69 5.95
CA VAL A 91 9.95 4.84 4.84
C VAL A 91 10.27 6.12 4.07
N PHE A 92 10.45 7.23 4.77
CA PHE A 92 10.74 8.53 4.16
C PHE A 92 12.11 8.55 3.48
N LYS A 93 13.11 7.87 4.05
CA LYS A 93 14.40 7.64 3.37
C LYS A 93 14.22 6.90 2.04
N THR A 94 13.37 5.87 2.02
CA THR A 94 13.06 5.13 0.80
C THR A 94 12.34 6.01 -0.21
N PHE A 95 11.35 6.79 0.21
CA PHE A 95 10.65 7.73 -0.67
C PHE A 95 11.59 8.79 -1.27
N LYS A 96 12.51 9.34 -0.46
CA LYS A 96 13.52 10.30 -0.95
C LYS A 96 14.50 9.65 -1.93
N LYS A 97 14.89 8.39 -1.68
CA LYS A 97 15.80 7.64 -2.55
C LYS A 97 15.21 7.41 -3.94
N TYR A 98 13.93 7.04 -4.02
CA TYR A 98 13.23 6.70 -5.25
C TYR A 98 12.28 7.81 -5.72
N ARG A 99 12.63 9.07 -5.44
CA ARG A 99 11.71 10.21 -5.65
C ARG A 99 11.34 10.42 -7.12
N GLU A 100 12.27 10.17 -8.05
CA GLU A 100 12.04 10.39 -9.48
C GLU A 100 11.08 9.32 -10.03
N GLU A 101 11.26 8.07 -9.60
CA GLU A 101 10.36 6.98 -9.96
C GLU A 101 8.98 7.18 -9.34
N ILE A 102 8.92 7.66 -8.10
CA ILE A 102 7.65 8.01 -7.44
C ILE A 102 6.99 9.16 -8.19
N LYS A 103 7.71 10.22 -8.56
CA LYS A 103 7.16 11.34 -9.35
C LYS A 103 6.45 10.85 -10.62
N ASN A 104 7.05 9.91 -11.34
CA ASN A 104 6.44 9.31 -12.52
C ASN A 104 5.09 8.64 -12.21
N THR A 105 4.90 8.07 -11.03
CA THR A 105 3.60 7.49 -10.62
C THR A 105 2.51 8.53 -10.38
N PHE A 106 2.88 9.77 -10.02
CA PHE A 106 1.93 10.86 -9.86
C PHE A 106 1.50 11.43 -11.23
N GLU A 107 2.44 11.53 -12.17
CA GLU A 107 2.19 12.10 -13.50
C GLU A 107 1.51 11.10 -14.45
N THR A 108 1.84 9.82 -14.34
CA THR A 108 1.29 8.79 -15.24
C THR A 108 -0.01 8.19 -14.71
N SER A 109 -0.79 7.59 -15.62
CA SER A 109 -2.01 6.85 -15.30
C SER A 109 -1.87 5.35 -15.57
N TYR A 110 -0.64 4.87 -15.77
CA TYR A 110 -0.38 3.45 -15.98
C TYR A 110 -0.63 2.66 -14.70
N SER A 111 -1.33 1.55 -14.83
CA SER A 111 -1.54 0.62 -13.72
C SER A 111 -0.42 -0.42 -13.68
N ASN A 112 -0.06 -0.87 -12.48
CA ASN A 112 0.83 -2.02 -12.32
C ASN A 112 0.15 -3.36 -12.67
N GLY A 113 -1.12 -3.35 -13.06
CA GLY A 113 -1.93 -4.55 -13.29
C GLY A 113 -1.31 -5.54 -14.28
N PRO A 114 -0.85 -5.12 -15.48
CA PRO A 114 -0.19 -6.02 -16.42
C PRO A 114 1.10 -6.65 -15.85
N LEU A 115 1.91 -5.86 -15.14
CA LEU A 115 3.16 -6.31 -14.53
C LEU A 115 2.90 -7.28 -13.37
N GLU A 116 1.88 -7.02 -12.55
CA GLU A 116 1.41 -7.92 -11.49
C GLU A 116 0.86 -9.23 -12.06
N CYS A 117 0.06 -9.17 -13.13
CA CYS A 117 -0.45 -10.33 -13.85
C CYS A 117 0.69 -11.22 -14.35
N MET A 118 1.69 -10.61 -15.01
CA MET A 118 2.87 -11.31 -15.50
C MET A 118 3.68 -11.93 -14.36
N ASN A 119 3.92 -11.19 -13.27
CA ASN A 119 4.62 -11.70 -12.09
C ASN A 119 3.88 -12.89 -11.46
N ASN A 120 2.55 -12.84 -11.39
CA ASN A 120 1.76 -13.96 -10.88
C ASN A 120 1.86 -15.18 -11.80
N HIS A 121 1.80 -14.99 -13.12
CA HIS A 121 1.97 -16.06 -14.10
C HIS A 121 3.35 -16.72 -13.98
N ILE A 122 4.42 -15.94 -13.89
CA ILE A 122 5.79 -16.44 -13.64
C ILE A 122 5.86 -17.25 -12.35
N LYS A 123 5.23 -16.77 -11.26
CA LYS A 123 5.17 -17.49 -9.97
C LYS A 123 4.39 -18.80 -10.08
N VAL A 124 3.31 -18.87 -10.86
CA VAL A 124 2.58 -20.11 -11.14
C VAL A 124 3.45 -21.09 -11.90
N ILE A 125 4.11 -20.65 -12.97
CA ILE A 125 5.03 -21.49 -13.77
C ILE A 125 6.17 -22.02 -12.90
N LYS A 126 6.76 -21.18 -12.05
CA LYS A 126 7.81 -21.58 -11.10
C LYS A 126 7.34 -22.65 -10.12
N ARG A 127 6.11 -22.55 -9.58
CA ARG A 127 5.54 -23.57 -8.69
C ARG A 127 5.29 -24.89 -9.42
N ASN A 128 4.81 -24.83 -10.66
CA ASN A 128 4.56 -26.00 -11.51
C ASN A 128 5.83 -26.61 -12.14
N ALA A 129 7.00 -26.02 -11.91
CA ALA A 129 8.26 -26.44 -12.52
C ALA A 129 8.98 -27.55 -11.72
N TYR A 130 8.47 -27.98 -10.55
CA TYR A 130 9.00 -29.07 -9.72
C TYR A 130 10.54 -29.17 -9.70
N GLY A 131 11.23 -28.02 -9.53
CA GLY A 131 12.69 -28.00 -9.44
C GLY A 131 13.44 -28.12 -10.77
N MET A 132 12.96 -27.46 -11.84
CA MET A 132 13.75 -27.22 -13.05
C MET A 132 15.20 -26.84 -12.70
N ARG A 133 16.15 -27.74 -12.98
CA ARG A 133 17.56 -27.59 -12.62
C ARG A 133 18.32 -26.60 -13.50
N SER A 134 17.83 -26.39 -14.72
CA SER A 134 18.41 -25.47 -15.70
C SER A 134 17.59 -24.19 -15.79
N PHE A 135 18.24 -23.06 -15.50
CA PHE A 135 17.65 -21.74 -15.68
C PHE A 135 17.29 -21.46 -17.14
N TYR A 136 18.06 -22.01 -18.08
CA TYR A 136 17.76 -21.93 -19.52
C TYR A 136 16.42 -22.58 -19.85
N ASN A 137 16.16 -23.80 -19.34
CA ASN A 137 14.89 -24.50 -19.54
C ASN A 137 13.72 -23.76 -18.88
N PHE A 138 13.96 -23.08 -17.75
CA PHE A 138 12.95 -22.24 -17.13
C PHE A 138 12.61 -21.02 -18.00
N LYS A 139 13.61 -20.33 -18.57
CA LYS A 139 13.38 -19.23 -19.52
C LYS A 139 12.60 -19.70 -20.75
N LEU A 140 12.97 -20.83 -21.35
CA LEU A 140 12.25 -21.38 -22.50
C LEU A 140 10.77 -21.63 -22.18
N ARG A 141 10.49 -22.22 -21.01
CA ARG A 141 9.12 -22.46 -20.56
C ARG A 141 8.35 -21.16 -20.33
N LEU A 142 9.00 -20.14 -19.75
CA LEU A 142 8.39 -18.81 -19.62
C LEU A 142 8.03 -18.21 -20.98
N SER A 143 8.94 -18.23 -21.96
CA SER A 143 8.69 -17.71 -23.31
C SER A 143 7.51 -18.42 -23.98
N ILE A 144 7.45 -19.76 -23.91
CA ILE A 144 6.34 -20.55 -24.45
C ILE A 144 5.01 -20.19 -23.78
N CYS A 145 4.98 -20.15 -22.44
CA CYS A 145 3.74 -19.90 -21.69
C CYS A 145 3.23 -18.47 -21.80
N LEU A 146 4.13 -17.49 -21.91
CA LEU A 146 3.78 -16.07 -22.03
C LEU A 146 3.47 -15.67 -23.48
N LYS A 147 3.61 -16.59 -24.45
CA LYS A 147 3.48 -16.31 -25.89
C LYS A 147 4.39 -15.18 -26.37
N GLU A 148 5.45 -14.88 -25.62
CA GLU A 148 6.53 -14.06 -26.12
C GLU A 148 7.31 -14.93 -27.10
N SER A 149 7.26 -14.58 -28.38
CA SER A 149 8.10 -15.20 -29.39
C SER A 149 9.54 -15.19 -28.89
N ALA A 150 10.13 -16.38 -28.78
CA ALA A 150 11.50 -16.55 -28.33
C ALA A 150 12.41 -15.62 -29.14
N PHE A 151 12.92 -14.57 -28.50
CA PHE A 151 13.86 -13.60 -29.06
C PHE A 151 13.38 -12.89 -30.33
N THR A 152 12.41 -11.98 -30.23
CA THR A 152 12.40 -10.86 -31.17
C THR A 152 13.63 -9.99 -30.90
N SER A 153 14.60 -10.07 -31.81
CA SER A 153 15.81 -9.23 -31.82
C SER A 153 15.47 -7.76 -31.53
N PRO A 154 16.34 -7.02 -30.82
CA PRO A 154 16.10 -5.62 -30.53
C PRO A 154 15.79 -4.88 -31.84
N LYS A 155 14.64 -4.20 -31.91
CA LYS A 155 14.37 -3.25 -32.97
C LYS A 155 15.49 -2.21 -32.90
N LYS A 156 16.39 -2.22 -33.89
CA LYS A 156 17.34 -1.13 -34.10
C LYS A 156 16.50 0.13 -34.31
N ILE A 157 16.81 1.14 -33.51
CA ILE A 157 16.35 2.53 -33.67
C ILE A 157 16.84 3.04 -35.02
#